data_AF-A0A6C0JBP3-F1
#
_entry.id   AF-A0A6C0JBP3-F1
#
_cell.length_a   1.000
_cell.length_b   1.000
_cell.length_c   1.000
_cell.angle_alpha   90.00
_cell.angle_beta   90.00
_cell.angle_gamma   90.00
#
_symmetry.space_group_name_H-M   'P 1'
#
loop_
_entity.id
_entity.type
_entity.pdbx_description
1 polymer ?
#
loop_
_entity_poly.entity_id
_entity_poly.type
_entity_poly.pdbx_seq_one_letter_code
_entity_poly.pdbx_strand_id
1 'polypeptide(L)'
;METSKKTNIFEIQNYNKTLTNSNGIILSKFCEVINEYLFHITENIIIQNREYYIFILLRGLTTIKHIFNTMLLYTKNLDLTIYHTKKAYLFYVEFIGQMSDDTNSYLQLNSKDATLFVYKKTIFEINNEYRKQFILNNDEKEQFKLIDVFSKLVIEMFETVIYNENFKGETRISYMMYIQKMINKAVNKIIIMDKKVKEKIDICEKYLFYKNLLKNKCIIMDEGLFFNLSNLFFKKIQNDTDISIEDIGKKMYHKDSDEKIVTKTPLKFTNWLFNGK
;
A
#
# COMPACT_ATOMS: atom_id res chain seq x y z
N MET A 1 29.98 -19.57 -13.23
CA MET A 1 30.13 -19.31 -11.78
C MET A 1 30.25 -17.80 -11.60
N GLU A 2 29.18 -17.03 -11.89
CA GLU A 2 29.30 -15.56 -12.01
C GLU A 2 27.94 -14.83 -11.97
N THR A 3 27.17 -15.01 -10.90
CA THR A 3 25.98 -14.18 -10.59
C THR A 3 25.63 -14.16 -9.10
N SER A 4 26.32 -14.94 -8.24
CA SER A 4 25.91 -15.16 -6.84
C SER A 4 26.35 -14.08 -5.84
N LYS A 5 26.71 -12.86 -6.26
CA LYS A 5 27.29 -11.83 -5.37
C LYS A 5 26.53 -10.50 -5.24
N LYS A 6 25.38 -10.29 -5.90
CA LYS A 6 24.68 -8.98 -5.88
C LYS A 6 23.39 -8.92 -5.05
N THR A 7 23.09 -9.93 -4.23
CA THR A 7 21.83 -9.99 -3.47
C THR A 7 22.00 -10.17 -1.97
N ASN A 8 23.23 -10.28 -1.45
CA ASN A 8 23.45 -10.40 -0.02
C ASN A 8 23.19 -9.05 0.68
N ILE A 9 22.20 -8.98 1.57
CA ILE A 9 21.86 -7.74 2.30
C ILE A 9 22.98 -7.37 3.27
N PHE A 10 23.69 -8.33 3.85
CA PHE A 10 24.70 -8.03 4.85
C PHE A 10 25.90 -7.26 4.25
N GLU A 11 26.14 -7.42 2.95
CA GLU A 11 27.25 -6.82 2.23
C GLU A 11 26.91 -5.40 1.75
N ILE A 12 27.50 -4.39 2.41
CA ILE A 12 27.29 -2.95 2.11
C ILE A 12 27.64 -2.60 0.65
N GLN A 13 28.51 -3.40 -0.01
CA GLN A 13 28.83 -3.22 -1.44
C GLN A 13 27.59 -3.32 -2.36
N ASN A 14 26.52 -3.95 -1.89
CA ASN A 14 25.26 -4.05 -2.62
C ASN A 14 24.35 -2.83 -2.38
N TYR A 15 24.75 -1.87 -1.55
CA TYR A 15 23.99 -0.66 -1.26
C TYR A 15 24.42 0.49 -2.18
N ASN A 16 23.47 1.35 -2.53
CA ASN A 16 23.75 2.56 -3.27
C ASN A 16 24.00 3.73 -2.31
N LYS A 17 24.87 4.66 -2.71
CA LYS A 17 25.10 5.90 -1.95
C LYS A 17 23.88 6.84 -2.02
N THR A 18 23.22 6.86 -3.18
CA THR A 18 22.07 7.71 -3.49
C THR A 18 20.99 6.90 -4.19
N LEU A 19 19.74 7.34 -4.06
CA LEU A 19 18.61 6.73 -4.77
C LEU A 19 18.63 7.17 -6.23
N THR A 20 18.88 6.24 -7.16
CA THR A 20 19.06 6.55 -8.59
C THR A 20 17.77 6.39 -9.40
N ASN A 21 16.86 5.53 -8.95
CA ASN A 21 15.60 5.28 -9.66
C ASN A 21 14.64 6.46 -9.47
N SER A 22 13.87 6.77 -10.52
CA SER A 22 12.84 7.80 -10.43
C SER A 22 11.71 7.36 -9.50
N ASN A 23 11.05 8.34 -8.85
CA ASN A 23 9.92 8.06 -7.97
C ASN A 23 8.84 7.24 -8.69
N GLY A 24 8.50 7.56 -9.95
CA GLY A 24 7.50 6.81 -10.70
C GLY A 24 7.83 5.31 -10.83
N ILE A 25 9.10 4.98 -11.08
CA ILE A 25 9.55 3.58 -11.15
C ILE A 25 9.41 2.90 -9.79
N ILE A 26 9.87 3.55 -8.72
CA ILE A 26 9.81 3.00 -7.36
C ILE A 26 8.36 2.73 -6.95
N LEU A 27 7.47 3.70 -7.14
CA LEU A 27 6.05 3.59 -6.79
C LEU A 27 5.36 2.49 -7.61
N SER A 28 5.69 2.36 -8.91
CA SER A 28 5.20 1.25 -9.75
C SER A 28 5.67 -0.10 -9.23
N LYS A 29 6.96 -0.23 -8.90
CA LYS A 29 7.54 -1.46 -8.36
C LYS A 29 6.96 -1.86 -7.02
N PHE A 30 6.62 -0.89 -6.17
CA PHE A 30 5.87 -1.17 -4.95
C PHE A 30 4.49 -1.77 -5.27
N CYS A 31 3.71 -1.16 -6.17
CA CYS A 31 2.41 -1.70 -6.59
C CYS A 31 2.53 -3.11 -7.20
N GLU A 32 3.54 -3.37 -8.03
CA GLU A 32 3.82 -4.69 -8.59
C GLU A 32 4.02 -5.75 -7.49
N VAL A 33 4.90 -5.49 -6.52
CA VAL A 33 5.17 -6.44 -5.42
C VAL A 33 3.93 -6.68 -4.55
N ILE A 34 3.14 -5.64 -4.28
CA ILE A 34 1.87 -5.81 -3.55
C ILE A 34 0.88 -6.68 -4.34
N ASN A 35 0.80 -6.49 -5.66
CA ASN A 35 -0.09 -7.29 -6.49
C ASN A 35 0.36 -8.76 -6.57
N GLU A 36 1.67 -9.02 -6.69
CA GLU A 36 2.24 -10.35 -6.66
C GLU A 36 1.95 -11.07 -5.34
N TYR A 37 2.16 -10.39 -4.21
CA TYR A 37 1.82 -10.94 -2.90
C TYR A 37 0.35 -11.30 -2.78
N LEU A 38 -0.53 -10.35 -3.12
CA LEU A 38 -1.98 -10.53 -2.99
C LEU A 38 -2.49 -11.67 -3.86
N PHE A 39 -1.95 -11.82 -5.06
CA PHE A 39 -2.25 -12.97 -5.91
C PHE A 39 -1.78 -14.26 -5.24
N HIS A 40 -0.52 -14.31 -4.82
CA HIS A 40 0.10 -15.50 -4.24
C HIS A 40 -0.62 -15.98 -2.96
N ILE A 41 -0.95 -15.08 -2.02
CA ILE A 41 -1.68 -15.45 -0.80
C ILE A 41 -3.13 -15.85 -1.10
N THR A 42 -3.75 -15.30 -2.14
CA THR A 42 -5.11 -15.67 -2.53
C THR A 42 -5.18 -17.07 -3.14
N GLU A 43 -4.15 -17.44 -3.88
CA GLU A 43 -4.03 -18.76 -4.52
C GLU A 43 -3.59 -19.85 -3.55
N ASN A 44 -2.66 -19.56 -2.62
CA ASN A 44 -1.98 -20.59 -1.84
C ASN A 44 -2.53 -20.79 -0.42
N ILE A 45 -3.27 -19.83 0.14
CA ILE A 45 -3.80 -19.92 1.51
C ILE A 45 -5.29 -20.27 1.52
N ILE A 46 -5.59 -21.48 2.00
CA ILE A 46 -6.95 -22.00 2.13
C ILE A 46 -7.37 -21.90 3.60
N ILE A 47 -8.00 -20.78 3.95
CA ILE A 47 -8.62 -20.57 5.27
C ILE A 47 -10.11 -20.37 5.07
N GLN A 48 -10.91 -21.18 5.79
CA GLN A 48 -12.37 -21.16 5.73
C GLN A 48 -12.95 -19.92 6.43
N ASN A 49 -12.41 -19.54 7.59
CA ASN A 49 -12.84 -18.34 8.30
C ASN A 49 -12.39 -17.09 7.53
N ARG A 50 -13.37 -16.40 6.93
CA ARG A 50 -13.14 -15.20 6.11
C ARG A 50 -12.51 -14.04 6.89
N GLU A 51 -12.97 -13.78 8.10
CA GLU A 51 -12.45 -12.68 8.91
C GLU A 51 -10.98 -12.93 9.30
N TYR A 52 -10.67 -14.16 9.69
CA TYR A 52 -9.30 -14.57 10.01
C TYR A 52 -8.39 -14.51 8.77
N TYR A 53 -8.89 -14.97 7.62
CA TYR A 53 -8.17 -14.85 6.35
C TYR A 53 -7.86 -13.39 6.00
N ILE A 54 -8.86 -12.50 6.07
CA ILE A 54 -8.68 -11.06 5.84
C ILE A 54 -7.66 -10.47 6.82
N PHE A 55 -7.74 -10.85 8.10
CA PHE A 55 -6.79 -10.41 9.13
C PHE A 55 -5.34 -10.80 8.79
N ILE A 56 -5.11 -12.05 8.35
CA ILE A 56 -3.79 -12.51 7.91
C ILE A 56 -3.32 -11.75 6.67
N LEU A 57 -4.19 -11.59 5.67
CA LEU A 57 -3.86 -10.86 4.44
C LEU A 57 -3.45 -9.41 4.72
N LEU A 58 -4.22 -8.69 5.55
CA LEU A 58 -3.90 -7.32 5.94
C LEU A 58 -2.62 -7.23 6.78
N ARG A 59 -2.36 -8.23 7.62
CA ARG A 59 -1.10 -8.32 8.38
C ARG A 59 0.07 -8.46 7.43
N GLY A 60 0.01 -9.38 6.46
CA GLY A 60 1.07 -9.57 5.47
C GLY A 60 1.29 -8.34 4.59
N LEU A 61 0.23 -7.66 4.14
CA LEU A 61 0.34 -6.37 3.45
C LEU A 61 1.15 -5.34 4.25
N THR A 62 0.84 -5.22 5.54
CA THR A 62 1.54 -4.29 6.44
C THR A 62 3.01 -4.66 6.61
N THR A 63 3.30 -5.95 6.77
CA THR A 63 4.65 -6.50 6.88
C THR A 63 5.47 -6.22 5.62
N ILE A 64 4.91 -6.49 4.44
CA ILE A 64 5.57 -6.31 3.14
C ILE A 64 5.82 -4.82 2.87
N LYS A 65 4.85 -3.94 3.17
CA LYS A 65 5.04 -2.49 3.11
C LYS A 65 6.24 -2.05 3.95
N HIS A 66 6.30 -2.51 5.20
CA HIS A 66 7.38 -2.15 6.11
C HIS A 66 8.75 -2.63 5.60
N ILE A 67 8.82 -3.86 5.07
CA ILE A 67 10.05 -4.42 4.49
C ILE A 67 10.49 -3.61 3.28
N PHE A 68 9.59 -3.36 2.33
CA PHE A 68 9.92 -2.58 1.13
C PHE A 68 10.47 -1.20 1.49
N ASN A 69 9.76 -0.45 2.34
CA ASN A 69 10.17 0.92 2.72
C ASN A 69 11.50 0.89 3.48
N THR A 70 11.67 -0.05 4.42
CA THR A 70 12.89 -0.16 5.23
C THR A 70 14.10 -0.59 4.39
N MET A 71 13.93 -1.59 3.54
CA MET A 71 14.98 -2.06 2.64
C MET A 71 15.41 -0.96 1.68
N LEU A 72 14.47 -0.26 1.07
CA LEU A 72 14.80 0.83 0.14
C LEU A 72 15.47 2.00 0.87
N LEU A 73 15.02 2.32 2.08
CA LEU A 73 15.60 3.37 2.92
C LEU A 73 17.09 3.13 3.15
N TYR A 74 17.44 1.96 3.69
CA TYR A 74 18.82 1.69 4.08
C TYR A 74 19.71 1.29 2.91
N THR A 75 19.19 0.61 1.89
CA THR A 75 20.03 0.12 0.79
C THR A 75 20.10 1.10 -0.38
N LYS A 76 19.09 1.98 -0.54
CA LYS A 76 18.88 2.84 -1.73
C LYS A 76 18.97 2.08 -3.06
N ASN A 77 18.81 0.76 -3.01
CA ASN A 77 18.95 -0.16 -4.14
C ASN A 77 17.59 -0.82 -4.39
N LEU A 78 16.93 -0.37 -5.46
CA LEU A 78 15.58 -0.84 -5.79
C LEU A 78 15.57 -2.33 -6.17
N ASP A 79 16.55 -2.81 -6.93
CA ASP A 79 16.60 -4.22 -7.34
C ASP A 79 16.80 -5.14 -6.14
N LEU A 80 17.70 -4.76 -5.23
CA LEU A 80 17.92 -5.47 -3.97
C LEU A 80 16.65 -5.44 -3.09
N THR A 81 15.99 -4.28 -3.01
CA THR A 81 14.73 -4.12 -2.28
C THR A 81 13.65 -5.03 -2.85
N ILE A 82 13.46 -5.07 -4.16
CA ILE A 82 12.48 -5.92 -4.82
C ILE A 82 12.79 -7.38 -4.54
N TYR A 83 14.04 -7.82 -4.77
CA TYR A 83 14.45 -9.20 -4.53
C TYR A 83 14.09 -9.67 -3.12
N HIS A 84 14.43 -8.90 -2.10
CA HIS A 84 14.17 -9.27 -0.70
C HIS A 84 12.72 -9.11 -0.29
N THR A 85 12.00 -8.15 -0.84
CA THR A 85 10.56 -8.00 -0.57
C THR A 85 9.77 -9.15 -1.21
N LYS A 86 10.18 -9.62 -2.40
CA LYS A 86 9.58 -10.80 -3.03
C LYS A 86 9.79 -12.05 -2.19
N LYS A 87 11.04 -12.27 -1.78
CA LYS A 87 11.41 -13.36 -0.87
C LYS A 87 10.65 -13.29 0.46
N ALA A 88 10.46 -12.08 0.99
CA ALA A 88 9.70 -11.85 2.22
C ALA A 88 8.24 -12.28 2.11
N TYR A 89 7.54 -11.93 1.03
CA TYR A 89 6.15 -12.31 0.89
C TYR A 89 5.99 -13.82 0.70
N LEU A 90 6.94 -14.48 0.01
CA LEU A 90 6.97 -15.94 -0.12
C LEU A 90 7.11 -16.60 1.25
N PHE A 91 8.10 -16.18 2.04
CA PHE A 91 8.28 -16.67 3.41
C PHE A 91 7.08 -16.41 4.31
N TYR A 92 6.41 -15.26 4.15
CA TYR A 92 5.19 -14.98 4.89
C TYR A 92 4.08 -15.99 4.54
N VAL A 93 3.82 -16.20 3.25
CA VAL A 93 2.77 -17.11 2.78
C VAL A 93 3.09 -18.55 3.16
N GLU A 94 4.33 -19.02 2.96
CA GLU A 94 4.75 -20.36 3.38
C GLU A 94 4.55 -20.58 4.88
N PHE A 95 4.93 -19.61 5.72
CA PHE A 95 4.76 -19.70 7.17
C PHE A 95 3.27 -19.80 7.55
N ILE A 96 2.42 -18.98 6.93
CA ILE A 96 0.97 -19.03 7.15
C ILE A 96 0.38 -20.37 6.68
N GLY A 97 0.83 -20.90 5.54
CA GLY A 97 0.38 -22.21 5.03
C GLY A 97 0.70 -23.34 6.00
N GLN A 98 1.92 -23.36 6.54
CA GLN A 98 2.34 -24.32 7.56
C GLN A 98 1.57 -24.19 8.88
N MET A 99 1.05 -22.99 9.19
CA MET A 99 0.20 -22.77 10.35
C MET A 99 -1.25 -23.22 10.15
N SER A 100 -1.76 -23.22 8.91
CA SER A 100 -3.11 -23.69 8.61
C SER A 100 -3.23 -25.21 8.57
N ASP A 101 -2.11 -25.92 8.39
CA ASP A 101 -2.09 -27.37 8.43
C ASP A 101 -2.09 -27.85 9.90
N ASP A 102 -3.13 -28.59 10.30
CA ASP A 102 -3.42 -29.04 11.69
C ASP A 102 -2.29 -29.85 12.37
N THR A 103 -1.25 -30.23 11.63
CA THR A 103 -0.10 -30.99 12.11
C THR A 103 0.75 -30.23 13.13
N ASN A 104 0.69 -28.89 13.19
CA ASN A 104 1.52 -28.06 14.08
C ASN A 104 0.74 -27.29 15.17
N SER A 105 -0.50 -27.69 15.47
CA SER A 105 -1.38 -27.06 16.46
C SER A 105 -0.77 -26.94 17.88
N TYR A 106 0.28 -27.70 18.19
CA TYR A 106 1.02 -27.64 19.46
C TYR A 106 1.76 -26.31 19.68
N LEU A 107 2.24 -25.65 18.62
CA LEU A 107 3.10 -24.46 18.74
C LEU A 107 2.34 -23.14 18.90
N GLN A 108 1.00 -23.12 18.78
CA GLN A 108 0.14 -21.92 18.89
C GLN A 108 0.68 -20.67 18.15
N LEU A 109 1.33 -20.88 17.00
CA LEU A 109 1.90 -19.79 16.22
C LEU A 109 0.80 -18.85 15.74
N ASN A 110 1.09 -17.56 15.68
CA ASN A 110 0.16 -16.56 15.18
C ASN A 110 0.81 -15.67 14.10
N SER A 111 0.00 -14.84 13.44
CA SER A 111 0.46 -13.98 12.34
C SER A 111 1.55 -12.95 12.72
N LYS A 112 1.76 -12.67 14.03
CA LYS A 112 2.91 -11.87 14.50
C LYS A 112 4.21 -12.67 14.43
N ASP A 113 4.17 -13.97 14.71
CA ASP A 113 5.34 -14.86 14.60
C ASP A 113 5.78 -14.98 13.14
N ALA A 114 4.83 -15.08 12.22
CA ALA A 114 5.09 -15.01 10.78
C ALA A 114 5.80 -13.70 10.41
N THR A 115 5.31 -12.57 10.92
CA THR A 115 5.93 -11.24 10.68
C THR A 115 7.34 -11.17 11.23
N LEU A 116 7.56 -11.63 12.46
CA LEU A 116 8.87 -11.63 13.11
C LEU A 116 9.86 -12.55 12.38
N PHE A 117 9.41 -13.73 11.94
CA PHE A 117 10.19 -14.66 11.13
C PHE A 117 10.68 -13.98 9.85
N VAL A 118 9.77 -13.33 9.12
CA VAL A 118 10.11 -12.64 7.87
C VAL A 118 11.06 -11.47 8.13
N TYR A 119 10.88 -10.69 9.19
CA TYR A 119 11.81 -9.62 9.57
C TYR A 119 13.22 -10.14 9.89
N LYS A 120 13.33 -11.27 10.60
CA LYS A 120 14.60 -11.93 10.87
C LYS A 120 15.33 -12.33 9.58
N LYS A 121 14.59 -12.73 8.55
CA LYS A 121 15.11 -13.14 7.23
C LYS A 121 15.33 -11.98 6.25
N THR A 122 15.06 -10.73 6.65
CA THR A 122 15.16 -9.55 5.78
C THR A 122 15.76 -8.36 6.50
N ILE A 123 14.95 -7.57 7.20
CA ILE A 123 15.36 -6.30 7.83
C ILE A 123 16.51 -6.49 8.82
N PHE A 124 16.53 -7.61 9.55
CA PHE A 124 17.58 -7.86 10.55
C PHE A 124 18.91 -8.28 9.92
N GLU A 125 18.92 -8.61 8.63
CA GLU A 125 20.15 -8.90 7.87
C GLU A 125 20.82 -7.63 7.33
N ILE A 126 20.18 -6.46 7.46
CA ILE A 126 20.78 -5.17 7.12
C ILE A 126 21.96 -4.91 8.07
N ASN A 127 23.10 -4.48 7.49
CA ASN A 127 24.32 -4.24 8.25
C ASN A 127 24.10 -3.21 9.38
N ASN A 128 24.25 -3.65 10.63
CA ASN A 128 23.95 -2.83 11.80
C ASN A 128 24.90 -1.63 11.95
N GLU A 129 26.18 -1.78 11.62
CA GLU A 129 27.14 -0.68 11.68
C GLU A 129 26.81 0.41 10.65
N TYR A 130 26.40 0.01 9.45
CA TYR A 130 25.89 0.92 8.44
C TYR A 130 24.64 1.68 8.92
N ARG A 131 23.66 0.97 9.52
CA ARG A 131 22.42 1.59 10.02
C ARG A 131 22.66 2.68 11.06
N LYS A 132 23.64 2.49 11.96
CA LYS A 132 23.98 3.48 13.00
C LYS A 132 24.51 4.79 12.43
N GLN A 133 25.13 4.74 11.26
CA GLN A 133 25.76 5.90 10.60
C GLN A 133 24.87 6.50 9.49
N PHE A 134 23.65 5.99 9.32
CA PHE A 134 22.78 6.35 8.22
C PHE A 134 22.24 7.78 8.37
N ILE A 135 22.48 8.61 7.36
CA ILE A 135 22.03 10.01 7.31
C ILE A 135 21.36 10.26 5.95
N LEU A 136 20.19 10.90 5.99
CA LEU A 136 19.49 11.39 4.81
C LEU A 136 19.72 12.89 4.64
N ASN A 137 19.95 13.31 3.41
CA ASN A 137 19.82 14.73 3.06
C ASN A 137 18.34 15.12 2.92
N ASN A 138 18.06 16.43 2.77
CA ASN A 138 16.68 16.93 2.74
C ASN A 138 15.89 16.44 1.51
N ASP A 139 16.52 16.35 0.34
CA ASP A 139 15.86 15.87 -0.88
C ASP A 139 15.50 14.38 -0.77
N GLU A 140 16.39 13.57 -0.20
CA GLU A 140 16.13 12.16 0.07
C GLU A 140 15.02 11.97 1.11
N LYS A 141 14.97 12.80 2.16
CA LYS A 141 13.86 12.77 3.14
C LYS A 141 12.51 12.98 2.45
N GLU A 142 12.44 13.90 1.50
CA GLU A 142 11.21 14.15 0.73
C GLU A 142 10.86 12.96 -0.17
N GLN A 143 11.82 12.37 -0.87
CA GLN A 143 11.60 11.18 -1.69
C GLN A 143 11.08 9.99 -0.84
N PHE A 144 11.72 9.72 0.30
CA PHE A 144 11.29 8.66 1.21
C PHE A 144 9.94 8.97 1.87
N LYS A 145 9.63 10.24 2.15
CA LYS A 145 8.29 10.64 2.61
C LYS A 145 7.23 10.34 1.55
N LEU A 146 7.51 10.62 0.27
CA LEU A 146 6.59 10.27 -0.82
C LEU A 146 6.36 8.75 -0.89
N ILE A 147 7.42 7.95 -0.82
CA ILE A 147 7.32 6.49 -0.84
C ILE A 147 6.49 5.99 0.34
N ASP A 148 6.73 6.50 1.55
CA ASP A 148 5.99 6.10 2.75
C ASP A 148 4.50 6.44 2.64
N VAL A 149 4.16 7.70 2.34
CA VAL A 149 2.77 8.15 2.24
C VAL A 149 2.04 7.44 1.09
N PHE A 150 2.68 7.25 -0.07
CA PHE A 150 2.09 6.52 -1.18
C PHE A 150 1.86 5.03 -0.83
N SER A 151 2.84 4.39 -0.20
CA SER A 151 2.70 2.98 0.21
C SER A 151 1.56 2.80 1.21
N LYS A 152 1.41 3.73 2.17
CA LYS A 152 0.30 3.79 3.11
C LYS A 152 -1.04 3.95 2.38
N LEU A 153 -1.12 4.87 1.43
CA LEU A 153 -2.30 5.11 0.60
C LEU A 153 -2.77 3.82 -0.09
N VAL A 154 -1.86 3.10 -0.75
CA VAL A 154 -2.20 1.83 -1.43
C VAL A 154 -2.76 0.80 -0.45
N ILE A 155 -2.07 0.57 0.69
CA ILE A 155 -2.52 -0.41 1.69
C ILE A 155 -3.90 -0.03 2.27
N GLU A 156 -4.11 1.24 2.59
CA GLU A 156 -5.39 1.69 3.14
C GLU A 156 -6.54 1.62 2.13
N MET A 157 -6.26 1.74 0.83
CA MET A 157 -7.26 1.47 -0.21
C MET A 157 -7.67 0.00 -0.22
N PHE A 158 -6.73 -0.94 -0.10
CA PHE A 158 -7.05 -2.38 0.03
C PHE A 158 -7.87 -2.65 1.29
N GLU A 159 -7.45 -2.13 2.44
CA GLU A 159 -8.16 -2.30 3.72
C GLU A 159 -9.62 -1.85 3.64
N THR A 160 -9.89 -0.77 2.89
CA THR A 160 -11.24 -0.21 2.76
C THR A 160 -12.20 -1.16 2.02
N VAL A 161 -11.70 -1.96 1.08
CA VAL A 161 -12.56 -2.76 0.18
C VAL A 161 -12.51 -4.27 0.44
N ILE A 162 -11.49 -4.77 1.15
CA ILE A 162 -11.28 -6.22 1.30
C ILE A 162 -12.36 -6.91 2.15
N TYR A 163 -13.05 -6.16 3.00
CA TYR A 163 -14.17 -6.65 3.83
C TYR A 163 -15.49 -6.78 3.07
N ASN A 164 -15.49 -6.58 1.75
CA ASN A 164 -16.68 -6.73 0.93
C ASN A 164 -17.11 -8.19 0.78
N GLU A 165 -18.43 -8.45 0.77
CA GLU A 165 -19.03 -9.78 0.67
C GLU A 165 -18.63 -10.57 -0.58
N ASN A 166 -18.20 -9.89 -1.64
CA ASN A 166 -17.69 -10.51 -2.86
C ASN A 166 -16.33 -11.21 -2.66
N PHE A 167 -15.62 -10.92 -1.56
CA PHE A 167 -14.35 -11.56 -1.21
C PHE A 167 -14.56 -12.84 -0.38
N LYS A 168 -15.10 -13.90 -1.01
CA LYS A 168 -15.34 -15.19 -0.36
C LYS A 168 -15.28 -16.36 -1.35
N GLY A 169 -15.04 -17.56 -0.83
CA GLY A 169 -15.09 -18.82 -1.60
C GLY A 169 -14.38 -18.73 -2.96
N GLU A 170 -15.06 -19.18 -4.00
CA GLU A 170 -14.56 -19.25 -5.37
C GLU A 170 -14.40 -17.88 -6.04
N THR A 171 -15.11 -16.84 -5.58
CA THR A 171 -15.00 -15.48 -6.16
C THR A 171 -13.81 -14.69 -5.63
N ARG A 172 -13.07 -15.24 -4.66
CA ARG A 172 -11.96 -14.55 -3.98
C ARG A 172 -10.87 -14.06 -4.94
N ILE A 173 -10.42 -14.92 -5.86
CA ILE A 173 -9.36 -14.59 -6.83
C ILE A 173 -9.85 -13.51 -7.81
N SER A 174 -11.02 -13.70 -8.41
CA SER A 174 -11.57 -12.73 -9.38
C SER A 174 -11.85 -11.37 -8.74
N TYR A 175 -12.33 -11.36 -7.49
CA TYR A 175 -12.51 -10.13 -6.72
C TYR A 175 -11.19 -9.44 -6.39
N MET A 176 -10.16 -10.20 -6.00
CA MET A 176 -8.81 -9.65 -5.78
C MET A 176 -8.27 -9.00 -7.05
N MET A 177 -8.35 -9.67 -8.20
CA MET A 177 -7.91 -9.12 -9.49
C MET A 177 -8.66 -7.84 -9.86
N TYR A 178 -9.97 -7.78 -9.59
CA TYR A 178 -10.77 -6.57 -9.78
C TYR A 178 -10.27 -5.42 -8.89
N ILE A 179 -10.10 -5.65 -7.59
CA ILE A 179 -9.59 -4.64 -6.65
C ILE A 179 -8.22 -4.13 -7.12
N GLN A 180 -7.28 -5.04 -7.41
CA GLN A 180 -5.94 -4.68 -7.89
C GLN A 180 -6.01 -3.77 -9.12
N LYS A 181 -6.84 -4.14 -10.10
CA LYS A 181 -7.05 -3.32 -11.31
C LYS A 181 -7.59 -1.93 -10.98
N MET A 182 -8.56 -1.83 -10.08
CA MET A 182 -9.19 -0.56 -9.72
C MET A 182 -8.26 0.35 -8.90
N ILE A 183 -7.51 -0.21 -7.95
CA ILE A 183 -6.50 0.50 -7.17
C ILE A 183 -5.37 0.97 -8.09
N ASN A 184 -4.82 0.10 -8.94
CA ASN A 184 -3.79 0.47 -9.91
C ASN A 184 -4.26 1.62 -10.82
N LYS A 185 -5.49 1.56 -11.33
CA LYS A 185 -6.08 2.66 -12.14
C LYS A 185 -6.16 3.98 -11.38
N ALA A 186 -6.44 3.94 -10.08
CA ALA A 186 -6.50 5.12 -9.24
C ALA A 186 -5.10 5.69 -8.97
N VAL A 187 -4.18 4.87 -8.46
CA VAL A 187 -2.84 5.31 -8.03
C VAL A 187 -1.90 5.61 -9.19
N ASN A 188 -2.12 5.01 -10.38
CA ASN A 188 -1.33 5.32 -11.57
C ASN A 188 -1.40 6.81 -11.93
N LYS A 189 -2.51 7.49 -11.58
CA LYS A 189 -2.64 8.95 -11.74
C LYS A 189 -1.57 9.71 -10.95
N ILE A 190 -1.18 9.22 -9.78
CA ILE A 190 -0.10 9.82 -8.97
C ILE A 190 1.28 9.45 -9.53
N ILE A 191 1.44 8.18 -9.94
CA ILE A 191 2.70 7.64 -10.46
C ILE A 191 3.17 8.44 -11.67
N ILE A 192 2.31 8.58 -12.68
CA ILE A 192 2.65 9.26 -13.95
C ILE A 192 2.55 10.79 -13.87
N MET A 193 2.13 11.34 -12.73
CA MET A 193 1.93 12.78 -12.58
C MET A 193 3.25 13.52 -12.73
N ASP A 194 3.32 14.52 -13.60
CA ASP A 194 4.48 15.40 -13.70
C ASP A 194 4.33 16.57 -12.72
N LYS A 195 4.56 16.29 -11.44
CA LYS A 195 4.52 17.25 -10.33
C LYS A 195 5.70 17.04 -9.40
N LYS A 196 6.06 18.11 -8.68
CA LYS A 196 7.13 18.08 -7.67
C LYS A 196 6.79 17.07 -6.57
N VAL A 197 7.83 16.53 -5.93
CA VAL A 197 7.69 15.52 -4.85
C VAL A 197 6.77 16.02 -3.74
N LYS A 198 6.93 17.28 -3.30
CA LYS A 198 6.07 17.92 -2.28
C LYS A 198 4.60 17.92 -2.65
N GLU A 199 4.28 18.26 -3.90
CA GLU A 199 2.90 18.30 -4.39
C GLU A 199 2.29 16.90 -4.44
N LYS A 200 3.07 15.89 -4.84
CA LYS A 200 2.62 14.49 -4.81
C LYS A 200 2.35 14.01 -3.38
N ILE A 201 3.20 14.38 -2.42
CA ILE A 201 3.01 14.08 -0.99
C ILE A 201 1.70 14.71 -0.51
N ASP A 202 1.52 16.01 -0.75
CA ASP A 202 0.32 16.75 -0.36
C ASP A 202 -0.97 16.14 -0.95
N ILE A 203 -0.96 15.75 -2.23
CA ILE A 203 -2.08 15.04 -2.86
C ILE A 203 -2.39 13.72 -2.15
N CYS A 204 -1.38 12.93 -1.79
CA CYS A 204 -1.58 11.67 -1.09
C CYS A 204 -2.12 11.90 0.33
N GLU A 205 -1.60 12.89 1.06
CA GLU A 205 -2.07 13.27 2.40
C GLU A 205 -3.53 13.76 2.37
N LYS A 206 -3.89 14.63 1.41
CA LYS A 206 -5.26 15.09 1.17
C LYS A 206 -6.21 13.93 0.85
N TYR A 207 -5.77 12.98 0.03
CA TYR A 207 -6.59 11.80 -0.27
C TYR A 207 -6.78 10.90 0.95
N LEU A 208 -5.72 10.64 1.72
CA LEU A 208 -5.81 9.85 2.96
C LEU A 208 -6.80 10.48 3.95
N PHE A 209 -6.75 11.81 4.10
CA PHE A 209 -7.70 12.55 4.92
C PHE A 209 -9.14 12.40 4.38
N TYR A 210 -9.37 12.68 3.09
CA TYR A 210 -10.66 12.52 2.43
C TYR A 210 -11.23 11.10 2.59
N LYS A 211 -10.40 10.06 2.38
CA LYS A 211 -10.80 8.66 2.53
C LYS A 211 -11.21 8.33 3.96
N ASN A 212 -10.49 8.85 4.96
CA ASN A 212 -10.86 8.63 6.35
C ASN A 212 -12.19 9.31 6.70
N LEU A 213 -12.47 10.47 6.12
CA LEU A 213 -13.78 11.11 6.25
C LEU A 213 -14.88 10.28 5.59
N LEU A 214 -14.63 9.70 4.40
CA LEU A 214 -15.55 8.78 3.74
C LEU A 214 -15.89 7.56 4.62
N LYS A 215 -14.89 6.96 5.28
CA LYS A 215 -15.08 5.78 6.16
C LYS A 215 -16.01 6.09 7.35
N ASN A 216 -16.05 7.34 7.81
CA ASN A 216 -16.87 7.77 8.94
C ASN A 216 -18.26 8.29 8.54
N LYS A 217 -18.65 8.14 7.27
CA LYS A 217 -19.96 8.57 6.78
C LYS A 217 -21.05 7.59 7.18
N CYS A 218 -22.25 8.11 7.47
CA CYS A 218 -23.42 7.29 7.77
C CYS A 218 -24.13 6.86 6.47
N ILE A 219 -23.37 6.31 5.53
CA ILE A 219 -23.86 5.87 4.22
C ILE A 219 -23.36 4.46 3.92
N ILE A 220 -24.15 3.71 3.15
CA ILE A 220 -23.69 2.44 2.58
C ILE A 220 -22.68 2.78 1.49
N MET A 221 -21.42 2.41 1.71
CA MET A 221 -20.33 2.62 0.75
C MET A 221 -19.93 1.29 0.14
N ASP A 222 -20.48 0.98 -1.03
CA ASP A 222 -20.00 -0.14 -1.82
C ASP A 222 -18.64 0.17 -2.48
N GLU A 223 -17.96 -0.88 -2.92
CA GLU A 223 -16.63 -0.78 -3.53
C GLU A 223 -16.64 0.01 -4.83
N GLY A 224 -17.72 -0.06 -5.61
CA GLY A 224 -17.88 0.66 -6.87
C GLY A 224 -17.97 2.16 -6.63
N LEU A 225 -18.79 2.58 -5.67
CA LEU A 225 -18.90 3.96 -5.22
C LEU A 225 -17.55 4.47 -4.71
N PHE A 226 -16.89 3.70 -3.83
CA PHE A 226 -15.56 4.05 -3.30
C PHE A 226 -14.52 4.26 -4.41
N PHE A 227 -14.43 3.34 -5.37
CA PHE A 227 -13.47 3.46 -6.46
C PHE A 227 -13.80 4.61 -7.42
N ASN A 228 -15.08 4.87 -7.68
CA ASN A 228 -15.49 6.00 -8.50
C ASN A 228 -15.12 7.33 -7.84
N LEU A 229 -15.43 7.49 -6.56
CA LEU A 229 -15.07 8.66 -5.77
C LEU A 229 -13.54 8.85 -5.71
N SER A 230 -12.79 7.78 -5.46
CA SER A 230 -11.33 7.82 -5.41
C SER A 230 -10.70 8.21 -6.76
N ASN A 231 -11.18 7.60 -7.85
CA ASN A 231 -10.69 7.92 -9.20
C ASN A 231 -10.97 9.37 -9.59
N LEU A 232 -12.16 9.89 -9.25
CA LEU A 232 -12.55 11.26 -9.55
C LEU A 232 -11.80 12.26 -8.68
N PHE A 233 -11.58 11.95 -7.40
CA PHE A 233 -10.73 12.76 -6.51
C PHE A 233 -9.34 12.96 -7.12
N PHE A 234 -8.65 11.87 -7.48
CA PHE A 234 -7.33 11.96 -8.10
C PHE A 234 -7.35 12.69 -9.45
N LYS A 235 -8.38 12.48 -10.27
CA LYS A 235 -8.52 13.19 -11.55
C LYS A 235 -8.71 14.70 -11.37
N LYS A 236 -9.43 15.12 -10.33
CA LYS A 236 -9.72 16.53 -10.06
C LYS A 236 -8.53 17.24 -9.44
N ILE A 237 -7.94 16.65 -8.39
CA ILE A 237 -6.80 17.25 -7.66
C ILE A 237 -5.52 17.33 -8.51
N GLN A 238 -5.40 16.50 -9.54
CA GLN A 238 -4.34 16.62 -10.54
C GLN A 238 -4.35 17.99 -11.23
N ASN A 239 -5.54 18.48 -11.57
CA ASN A 239 -5.71 19.73 -12.31
C ASN A 239 -5.91 20.94 -11.38
N ASP A 240 -6.35 20.71 -10.14
CA ASP A 240 -6.71 21.75 -9.17
C ASP A 240 -6.13 21.40 -7.79
N THR A 241 -4.89 21.81 -7.53
CA THR A 241 -4.16 21.53 -6.28
C THR A 241 -4.53 22.46 -5.12
N ASP A 242 -5.27 23.52 -5.38
CA ASP A 242 -5.47 24.60 -4.41
C ASP A 242 -6.44 24.23 -3.28
N ILE A 243 -7.21 23.14 -3.43
CA ILE A 243 -8.08 22.66 -2.36
C ILE A 243 -7.24 22.29 -1.13
N SER A 244 -7.51 22.91 0.01
CA SER A 244 -6.84 22.58 1.27
C SER A 244 -7.51 21.39 1.99
N ILE A 245 -6.81 20.79 2.95
CA ILE A 245 -7.40 19.80 3.87
C ILE A 245 -8.59 20.39 4.62
N GLU A 246 -8.52 21.67 4.99
CA GLU A 246 -9.60 22.39 5.68
C GLU A 246 -10.84 22.52 4.79
N ASP A 247 -10.66 22.79 3.49
CA ASP A 247 -11.78 22.90 2.55
C ASP A 247 -12.45 21.54 2.32
N ILE A 248 -11.65 20.47 2.18
CA ILE A 248 -12.16 19.09 2.16
C ILE A 248 -12.95 18.83 3.44
N GLY A 249 -12.41 19.20 4.60
CA GLY A 249 -13.07 19.07 5.89
C GLY A 249 -14.42 19.79 5.93
N LYS A 250 -14.45 21.09 5.60
CA LYS A 250 -15.68 21.91 5.58
C LYS A 250 -16.78 21.28 4.73
N LYS A 251 -16.43 20.79 3.53
CA LYS A 251 -17.39 20.13 2.64
C LYS A 251 -17.85 18.79 3.20
N MET A 252 -16.92 17.97 3.66
CA MET A 252 -17.25 16.65 4.18
C MET A 252 -18.02 16.72 5.50
N TYR A 253 -17.86 17.74 6.34
CA TYR A 253 -18.67 17.92 7.55
C TYR A 253 -19.99 18.66 7.30
N HIS A 254 -20.21 19.18 6.09
CA HIS A 254 -21.46 19.86 5.76
C HIS A 254 -22.65 18.88 5.89
N LYS A 255 -23.76 19.36 6.45
CA LYS A 255 -25.00 18.56 6.67
C LYS A 255 -25.50 17.83 5.42
N ASP A 256 -25.41 18.47 4.26
CA ASP A 256 -25.81 17.87 2.98
C ASP A 256 -24.79 16.85 2.43
N SER A 257 -23.62 16.65 3.03
CA SER A 257 -22.55 15.84 2.43
C SER A 257 -23.02 14.42 2.14
N ASP A 258 -23.66 13.78 3.12
CA ASP A 258 -24.10 12.38 3.03
C ASP A 258 -25.21 12.27 1.98
N GLU A 259 -26.19 13.17 2.03
CA GLU A 259 -27.25 13.27 1.02
C GLU A 259 -26.67 13.46 -0.38
N LYS A 260 -25.66 14.32 -0.56
CA LYS A 260 -25.05 14.55 -1.87
C LYS A 260 -24.23 13.35 -2.36
N ILE A 261 -23.62 12.56 -1.49
CA ILE A 261 -22.94 11.31 -1.91
C ILE A 261 -23.97 10.31 -2.43
N VAL A 262 -25.12 10.20 -1.76
CA VAL A 262 -26.17 9.22 -2.11
C VAL A 262 -26.98 9.65 -3.33
N THR A 263 -27.39 10.91 -3.40
CA THR A 263 -28.35 11.40 -4.41
C THR A 263 -27.70 11.87 -5.71
N LYS A 264 -26.42 12.26 -5.67
CA LYS A 264 -25.71 12.76 -6.85
C LYS A 264 -24.81 11.70 -7.45
N THR A 265 -24.55 11.82 -8.75
CA THR A 265 -23.49 11.01 -9.37
C THR A 265 -22.13 11.33 -8.73
N PRO A 266 -21.20 10.37 -8.65
CA PRO A 266 -19.87 10.59 -8.08
C PRO A 266 -19.17 11.83 -8.68
N LEU A 267 -19.34 12.07 -9.99
CA LEU A 267 -18.79 13.26 -10.65
C LEU A 267 -19.39 14.57 -10.12
N LYS A 268 -20.71 14.62 -9.94
CA LYS A 268 -21.39 15.81 -9.39
C LYS A 268 -21.00 16.05 -7.94
N PHE A 269 -20.82 14.99 -7.14
CA PHE A 269 -20.32 15.09 -5.78
C PHE A 269 -18.87 15.61 -5.75
N THR A 270 -17.96 15.01 -6.52
CA THR A 270 -16.56 15.46 -6.59
C THR A 270 -16.47 16.91 -7.08
N ASN A 271 -17.28 17.32 -8.06
CA ASN A 271 -17.32 18.73 -8.44
C ASN A 271 -17.80 19.62 -7.29
N TRP A 272 -18.83 19.23 -6.53
CA TRP A 272 -19.27 19.99 -5.37
C TRP A 272 -18.22 20.07 -4.25
N LEU A 273 -17.45 18.99 -4.04
CA LEU A 273 -16.35 18.94 -3.08
C LEU A 273 -15.26 19.95 -3.42
N PHE A 274 -14.95 20.11 -4.71
CA PHE A 274 -13.94 21.05 -5.19
C PHE A 274 -14.50 22.45 -5.53
N ASN A 275 -15.82 22.61 -5.58
CA ASN A 275 -16.47 23.90 -5.84
C ASN A 275 -16.70 24.66 -4.53
N GLY A 276 -15.95 25.73 -4.28
CA GLY A 276 -16.16 26.58 -3.11
C GLY A 276 -14.89 27.25 -2.63
N LYS A 277 -14.16 27.88 -3.57
CA LYS A 277 -13.28 29.00 -3.23
C LYS A 277 -14.08 30.05 -2.46
#